data_AF-A0A6L9QPE9-F1
#
_entry.id   AF-A0A6L9QPE9-F1
#
_cell.length_a   1.000
_cell.length_b   1.000
_cell.length_c   1.000
_cell.angle_alpha   90.00
_cell.angle_beta   90.00
_cell.angle_gamma   90.00
#
_symmetry.space_group_name_H-M   'P 1'
#
loop_
_entity.id
_entity.type
_entity.pdbx_description
1 polymer ?
#
loop_
_entity_poly.entity_id
_entity_poly.type
_entity_poly.pdbx_seq_one_letter_code
_entity_poly.pdbx_strand_id
1 'polypeptide(L)'
;MTAGVADVGNRTPQPDISGTVPLPERVAVVVFVAAPILGLLAAVPFLWGWGIGWTDVAIFAFLYPLNALGITVGYHRHFTHGGFKAKRWLRIALAVLGGQAMQGSVVRWVADHRRHHKYSDQEGDPHSPWAYGPGVWGLTKGLYHAHMGWLFSKDRTSRSKYAPDLLRDKDIRFLSLDPVYAVIVLSTFLVPMGLGALLTFSWHGALTALFWAGLMRVFVGEHVTFSINSICHVFGKEDFKTRDKARNVWWLAIPSFGESWHNLHHADPTCARHGVLKGQIDISARVIWLFEKLGWVWDVRWPDHERLASRRVPSRRATDTGAHV
;
A
#
# COMPACT_ATOMS: atom_id res chain seq x y z
N MET A 1 4.40 -21.37 53.06
CA MET A 1 4.11 -20.40 52.00
C MET A 1 5.19 -20.54 50.93
N THR A 2 4.96 -21.39 49.94
CA THR A 2 5.86 -21.56 48.80
C THR A 2 5.29 -20.80 47.61
N ALA A 3 5.99 -19.74 47.22
CA ALA A 3 5.66 -18.95 46.04
C ALA A 3 5.81 -19.84 44.80
N GLY A 4 4.72 -19.96 44.03
CA GLY A 4 4.74 -20.62 42.74
C GLY A 4 5.62 -19.83 41.77
N VAL A 5 6.71 -20.46 41.35
CA VAL A 5 7.49 -20.04 40.19
C VAL A 5 6.54 -20.06 39.01
N ALA A 6 6.25 -18.89 38.44
CA ALA A 6 5.50 -18.78 37.21
C ALA A 6 6.25 -19.57 36.13
N ASP A 7 5.59 -20.60 35.61
CA ASP A 7 6.01 -21.39 34.46
C ASP A 7 6.32 -20.42 33.30
N VAL A 8 7.61 -20.20 33.05
CA VAL A 8 8.09 -19.52 31.84
C VAL A 8 7.95 -20.53 30.71
N GLY A 9 6.69 -20.79 30.36
CA GLY A 9 6.31 -21.74 29.34
C GLY A 9 7.06 -21.40 28.07
N ASN A 10 7.78 -22.42 27.57
CA ASN A 10 8.56 -22.44 26.36
C ASN A 10 7.69 -22.05 25.15
N ARG A 11 7.50 -20.75 24.91
CA ARG A 11 6.74 -20.24 23.77
C ARG A 11 7.64 -20.30 22.55
N THR A 12 7.53 -21.38 21.80
CA THR A 12 8.14 -21.50 20.47
C THR A 12 7.83 -20.24 19.66
N PRO A 13 8.82 -19.56 19.07
CA PRO A 13 8.56 -18.38 18.26
C PRO A 13 7.56 -18.72 17.14
N GLN A 14 6.50 -17.93 16.99
CA GLN A 14 5.56 -18.16 15.89
C GLN A 14 6.30 -18.10 14.55
N PRO A 15 5.94 -18.94 13.56
CA PRO A 15 6.61 -18.94 12.27
C PRO A 15 6.25 -17.68 11.47
N ASP A 16 7.14 -17.28 10.56
CA ASP A 16 6.88 -16.15 9.64
C ASP A 16 5.80 -16.47 8.60
N ILE A 17 5.73 -17.74 8.21
CA ILE A 17 4.75 -18.31 7.29
C ILE A 17 3.81 -19.21 8.09
N SER A 18 2.50 -18.96 8.02
CA SER A 18 1.50 -19.78 8.73
C SER A 18 0.86 -20.87 7.86
N GLY A 19 1.21 -20.94 6.58
CA GLY A 19 0.68 -21.92 5.65
C GLY A 19 0.82 -21.47 4.20
N THR A 20 0.06 -22.11 3.31
CA THR A 20 0.05 -21.80 1.89
C THR A 20 -1.27 -21.20 1.42
N VAL A 21 -1.22 -20.46 0.31
CA VAL A 21 -2.40 -19.89 -0.35
C VAL A 21 -3.16 -21.03 -1.07
N PRO A 22 -4.47 -21.22 -0.78
CA PRO A 22 -5.29 -22.23 -1.45
C PRO A 22 -5.39 -22.03 -2.97
N LEU A 23 -5.64 -23.10 -3.71
CA LEU A 23 -5.73 -23.05 -5.17
C LEU A 23 -6.78 -22.04 -5.71
N PRO A 24 -8.02 -21.98 -5.18
CA PRO A 24 -9.02 -21.03 -5.69
C PRO A 24 -8.57 -19.57 -5.57
N GLU A 25 -7.88 -19.23 -4.48
CA GLU A 25 -7.34 -17.89 -4.26
C GLU A 25 -6.17 -17.60 -5.21
N ARG A 26 -5.32 -18.59 -5.48
CA ARG A 26 -4.24 -18.45 -6.49
C ARG A 26 -4.81 -18.23 -7.89
N VAL A 27 -5.86 -18.97 -8.26
CA VAL A 27 -6.58 -18.76 -9.53
C VAL A 27 -7.19 -17.36 -9.58
N ALA A 28 -7.82 -16.92 -8.49
CA ALA A 28 -8.36 -15.58 -8.39
C ALA A 28 -7.29 -14.51 -8.62
N VAL A 29 -6.12 -14.62 -7.96
CA VAL A 29 -4.99 -13.70 -8.18
C VAL A 29 -4.56 -13.67 -9.65
N VAL A 30 -4.45 -14.83 -10.32
CA VAL A 30 -4.11 -14.88 -11.75
C VAL A 30 -5.15 -14.16 -12.60
N VAL A 31 -6.43 -14.43 -12.37
CA VAL A 31 -7.53 -13.75 -13.08
C VAL A 31 -7.48 -12.25 -12.82
N PHE A 32 -7.26 -11.82 -11.58
CA PHE A 32 -7.23 -10.39 -11.22
C PHE A 32 -6.03 -9.64 -11.81
N VAL A 33 -4.87 -10.28 -11.95
CA VAL A 33 -3.72 -9.66 -12.62
C VAL A 33 -3.89 -9.67 -14.15
N ALA A 34 -4.37 -10.78 -14.72
CA ALA A 34 -4.46 -10.93 -16.17
C ALA A 34 -5.65 -10.19 -16.78
N ALA A 35 -6.82 -10.20 -16.14
CA ALA A 35 -8.06 -9.67 -16.72
C ALA A 35 -8.00 -8.16 -17.01
N PRO A 36 -7.46 -7.29 -16.14
CA PRO A 36 -7.29 -5.87 -16.46
C PRO A 36 -6.28 -5.63 -17.58
N ILE A 37 -5.20 -6.41 -17.66
CA ILE A 37 -4.22 -6.32 -18.75
C ILE A 37 -4.88 -6.70 -20.09
N LEU A 38 -5.58 -7.83 -20.12
CA LEU A 38 -6.34 -8.28 -21.29
C LEU A 38 -7.46 -7.28 -21.64
N GLY A 39 -8.12 -6.73 -20.63
CA GLY A 39 -9.14 -5.69 -20.77
C GLY A 39 -8.57 -4.41 -21.38
N LEU A 40 -7.38 -3.97 -20.96
CA LEU A 40 -6.68 -2.83 -21.56
C LEU A 40 -6.26 -3.14 -23.00
N LEU A 41 -5.68 -4.32 -23.26
CA LEU A 41 -5.29 -4.76 -24.60
C LEU A 41 -6.48 -4.90 -25.55
N ALA A 42 -7.67 -5.24 -25.03
CA ALA A 42 -8.92 -5.23 -25.80
C ALA A 42 -9.50 -3.82 -25.93
N ALA A 43 -9.42 -2.99 -24.91
CA ALA A 43 -9.92 -1.61 -24.95
C ALA A 43 -9.17 -0.74 -25.96
N VAL A 44 -7.85 -0.92 -26.09
CA VAL A 44 -7.03 -0.10 -27.02
C VAL A 44 -7.44 -0.26 -28.50
N PRO A 45 -7.78 -1.45 -29.05
CA PRO A 45 -8.30 -1.57 -30.41
C PRO A 45 -9.83 -1.46 -30.51
N PHE A 46 -10.60 -1.88 -29.50
CA PHE A 46 -12.08 -1.97 -29.60
C PHE A 46 -12.83 -0.78 -28.96
N LEU A 47 -12.20 -0.03 -28.06
CA LEU A 47 -12.78 1.12 -27.33
C LEU A 47 -12.03 2.43 -27.61
N TRP A 48 -11.11 2.44 -28.59
CA TRP A 48 -10.44 3.68 -29.02
C TRP A 48 -11.42 4.62 -29.68
N GLY A 49 -11.65 5.78 -29.06
CA GLY A 49 -12.69 6.73 -29.48
C GLY A 49 -14.11 6.34 -29.06
N TRP A 50 -14.30 5.23 -28.34
CA TRP A 50 -15.59 4.74 -27.87
C TRP A 50 -15.55 4.33 -26.39
N GLY A 51 -16.23 5.08 -25.52
CA GLY A 51 -16.60 4.58 -24.20
C GLY A 51 -15.85 5.13 -22.98
N ILE A 52 -15.04 6.19 -23.10
CA ILE A 52 -14.69 7.02 -21.94
C ILE A 52 -15.44 8.36 -22.01
N GLY A 53 -16.43 8.52 -21.13
CA GLY A 53 -17.14 9.78 -20.95
C GLY A 53 -16.53 10.60 -19.82
N TRP A 54 -16.82 11.91 -19.82
CA TRP A 54 -16.48 12.78 -18.69
C TRP A 54 -17.10 12.30 -17.37
N THR A 55 -18.24 11.63 -17.43
CA THR A 55 -18.86 10.96 -16.27
C THR A 55 -17.94 9.88 -15.69
N ASP A 56 -17.36 9.02 -16.52
CA ASP A 56 -16.46 7.96 -16.07
C ASP A 56 -15.18 8.55 -15.45
N VAL A 57 -14.63 9.60 -16.09
CA VAL A 57 -13.46 10.33 -15.58
C VAL A 57 -13.77 10.97 -14.22
N ALA A 58 -14.95 11.59 -14.06
CA ALA A 58 -15.36 12.20 -12.80
C ALA A 58 -15.53 11.16 -11.69
N ILE A 59 -16.20 10.03 -11.97
CA ILE A 59 -16.36 8.93 -11.00
C ILE A 59 -14.99 8.35 -10.63
N PHE A 60 -14.10 8.11 -11.61
CA PHE A 60 -12.73 7.66 -11.37
C PHE A 60 -11.99 8.65 -10.46
N ALA A 61 -11.97 9.93 -10.83
CA ALA A 61 -11.24 10.97 -10.13
C ALA A 61 -11.77 11.20 -8.71
N PHE A 62 -13.04 10.87 -8.45
CA PHE A 62 -13.62 10.90 -7.12
C PHE A 62 -13.28 9.64 -6.30
N LEU A 63 -13.44 8.45 -6.87
CA LEU A 63 -13.25 7.19 -6.14
C LEU A 63 -11.76 6.81 -5.95
N TYR A 64 -10.88 7.20 -6.87
CA TYR A 64 -9.45 6.86 -6.79
C TYR A 64 -8.80 7.45 -5.52
N PRO A 65 -8.93 8.76 -5.21
CA PRO A 65 -8.42 9.33 -3.97
C PRO A 65 -8.94 8.65 -2.72
N LEU A 66 -10.23 8.26 -2.69
CA LEU A 66 -10.81 7.62 -1.51
C LEU A 66 -10.15 6.27 -1.21
N ASN A 67 -9.94 5.44 -2.23
CA ASN A 67 -9.28 4.15 -2.05
C ASN A 67 -7.77 4.30 -1.81
N ALA A 68 -7.11 5.25 -2.49
CA ALA A 68 -5.72 5.59 -2.21
C ALA A 68 -5.55 5.99 -0.74
N LEU A 69 -6.37 6.90 -0.22
CA LEU A 69 -6.34 7.30 1.19
C LEU A 69 -6.67 6.14 2.15
N GLY A 70 -7.54 5.22 1.76
CA GLY A 70 -7.80 3.99 2.51
C GLY A 70 -6.54 3.14 2.71
N ILE A 71 -5.70 3.04 1.66
CA ILE A 71 -4.39 2.38 1.74
C ILE A 71 -3.39 3.25 2.52
N THR A 72 -3.15 4.48 2.09
CA THR A 72 -2.04 5.29 2.60
C THR A 72 -2.28 5.81 4.02
N VAL A 73 -3.46 6.35 4.30
CA VAL A 73 -3.82 6.88 5.63
C VAL A 73 -4.29 5.75 6.54
N GLY A 74 -5.10 4.83 6.01
CA GLY A 74 -5.65 3.70 6.76
C GLY A 74 -4.65 2.58 6.96
N TYR A 75 -4.49 1.71 5.96
CA TYR A 75 -3.71 0.47 6.08
C TYR A 75 -2.27 0.75 6.48
N HIS A 76 -1.66 1.74 5.86
CA HIS A 76 -0.25 2.03 6.05
C HIS A 76 0.02 2.85 7.31
N ARG A 77 -0.33 4.14 7.32
CA ARG A 77 0.05 5.06 8.41
C ARG A 77 -0.68 4.78 9.72
N HIS A 78 -1.95 4.38 9.68
CA HIS A 78 -2.72 4.06 10.89
C HIS A 78 -2.51 2.62 11.37
N PHE A 79 -2.95 1.63 10.58
CA PHE A 79 -3.01 0.24 11.04
C PHE A 79 -1.65 -0.44 11.11
N THR A 80 -0.74 -0.16 10.17
CA THR A 80 0.58 -0.78 10.19
C THR A 80 1.50 -0.10 11.20
N HIS A 81 1.61 1.23 11.11
CA HIS A 81 2.66 1.97 11.82
C HIS A 81 2.19 2.77 13.04
N GLY A 82 0.87 2.87 13.27
CA GLY A 82 0.33 3.55 14.44
C GLY A 82 0.74 5.03 14.50
N GLY A 83 0.86 5.69 13.36
CA GLY A 83 1.27 7.09 13.25
C GLY A 83 0.28 8.08 13.86
N PHE A 84 -0.95 7.65 14.15
CA PHE A 84 -1.97 8.40 14.87
C PHE A 84 -3.05 7.47 15.44
N LYS A 85 -3.87 8.00 16.36
CA LYS A 85 -5.11 7.38 16.82
C LYS A 85 -6.31 8.00 16.11
N ALA A 86 -7.38 7.23 15.91
CA ALA A 86 -8.53 7.65 15.12
C ALA A 86 -9.85 7.25 15.79
N LYS A 87 -10.90 8.04 15.55
CA LYS A 87 -12.27 7.69 15.95
C LYS A 87 -12.67 6.36 15.30
N ARG A 88 -13.50 5.57 16.01
CA ARG A 88 -13.95 4.24 15.56
C ARG A 88 -14.56 4.27 14.16
N TRP A 89 -15.42 5.24 13.86
CA TRP A 89 -16.04 5.34 12.54
C TRP A 89 -15.01 5.63 11.43
N LEU A 90 -14.00 6.46 11.71
CA LEU A 90 -13.00 6.84 10.72
C LEU A 90 -12.07 5.67 10.39
N ARG A 91 -11.59 4.94 11.42
CA ARG A 91 -10.77 3.74 11.17
C ARG A 91 -11.55 2.66 10.41
N ILE A 92 -12.84 2.49 10.67
CA ILE A 92 -13.71 1.57 9.91
C ILE A 92 -13.86 2.04 8.45
N ALA A 93 -14.13 3.33 8.24
CA ALA A 93 -14.25 3.91 6.90
C ALA A 93 -12.95 3.74 6.10
N LEU A 94 -11.80 4.06 6.70
CA LEU A 94 -10.49 3.86 6.09
C LEU A 94 -10.21 2.38 5.78
N ALA A 95 -10.64 1.46 6.66
CA ALA A 95 -10.49 0.03 6.42
C ALA A 95 -11.33 -0.47 5.22
N VAL A 96 -12.57 0.01 5.09
CA VAL A 96 -13.44 -0.32 3.94
C VAL A 96 -12.88 0.28 2.65
N LEU A 97 -12.51 1.57 2.66
CA LEU A 97 -11.92 2.24 1.50
C LEU A 97 -10.60 1.59 1.06
N GLY A 98 -9.75 1.16 2.00
CA GLY A 98 -8.53 0.42 1.68
C GLY A 98 -8.84 -0.97 1.13
N GLY A 99 -9.85 -1.66 1.67
CA GLY A 99 -10.29 -2.95 1.15
C GLY A 99 -10.84 -2.86 -0.28
N GLN A 100 -11.45 -1.74 -0.65
CA GLN A 100 -11.91 -1.49 -2.01
C GLN A 100 -10.76 -1.34 -3.03
N ALA A 101 -9.53 -1.06 -2.57
CA ALA A 101 -8.33 -1.07 -3.43
C ALA A 101 -7.86 -2.49 -3.78
N MET A 102 -8.48 -3.54 -3.22
CA MET A 102 -8.29 -4.96 -3.56
C MET A 102 -6.91 -5.57 -3.25
N GLN A 103 -6.08 -4.91 -2.44
CA GLN A 103 -4.73 -5.38 -2.10
C GLN A 103 -4.69 -6.41 -0.95
N GLY A 104 -5.82 -7.07 -0.67
CA GLY A 104 -6.01 -7.95 0.48
C GLY A 104 -6.73 -7.27 1.64
N SER A 105 -7.30 -8.08 2.55
CA SER A 105 -7.92 -7.55 3.76
C SER A 105 -6.90 -6.81 4.62
N VAL A 106 -7.35 -5.82 5.39
CA VAL A 106 -6.49 -4.97 6.24
C VAL A 106 -5.54 -5.79 7.11
N VAL A 107 -5.99 -6.89 7.72
CA VAL A 107 -5.13 -7.76 8.53
C VAL A 107 -4.04 -8.44 7.69
N ARG A 108 -4.38 -8.90 6.47
CA ARG A 108 -3.40 -9.53 5.57
C ARG A 108 -2.37 -8.50 5.11
N TRP A 109 -2.83 -7.36 4.60
CA TRP A 109 -1.97 -6.31 4.09
C TRP A 109 -0.99 -5.82 5.16
N VAL A 110 -1.48 -5.56 6.39
CA VAL A 110 -0.65 -5.14 7.52
C VAL A 110 0.36 -6.23 7.92
N ALA A 111 -0.03 -7.50 7.88
CA ALA A 111 0.88 -8.59 8.19
C ALA A 111 2.02 -8.69 7.16
N ASP A 112 1.69 -8.63 5.86
CA ASP A 112 2.68 -8.62 4.77
C ASP A 112 3.61 -7.40 4.88
N HIS A 113 3.05 -6.20 5.12
CA HIS A 113 3.83 -4.97 5.22
C HIS A 113 4.75 -4.93 6.46
N ARG A 114 4.28 -5.40 7.62
CA ARG A 114 5.13 -5.49 8.82
C ARG A 114 6.24 -6.52 8.64
N ARG A 115 6.00 -7.62 7.91
CA ARG A 115 7.04 -8.58 7.54
C ARG A 115 8.05 -7.97 6.58
N HIS A 116 7.58 -7.22 5.58
CA HIS A 116 8.44 -6.44 4.69
C HIS A 116 9.34 -5.49 5.50
N HIS A 117 8.80 -4.66 6.39
CA HIS A 117 9.62 -3.77 7.22
C HIS A 117 10.64 -4.52 8.06
N LYS A 118 10.32 -5.72 8.55
CA LYS A 118 11.24 -6.53 9.36
C LYS A 118 12.44 -7.03 8.55
N TYR A 119 12.20 -7.51 7.33
CA TYR A 119 13.20 -8.17 6.48
C TYR A 119 13.55 -7.38 5.21
N SER A 120 13.20 -6.09 5.15
CA SER A 120 13.22 -5.29 3.93
C SER A 120 14.53 -5.43 3.16
N ASP A 121 14.42 -5.77 1.88
CA ASP A 121 15.53 -6.02 0.96
C ASP A 121 16.49 -7.18 1.36
N GLN A 122 16.05 -8.06 2.26
CA GLN A 122 16.76 -9.26 2.72
C GLN A 122 15.92 -10.53 2.53
N GLU A 123 16.52 -11.68 2.83
CA GLU A 123 15.79 -12.96 2.86
C GLU A 123 14.63 -12.88 3.86
N GLY A 124 13.46 -13.33 3.42
CA GLY A 124 12.24 -13.28 4.21
C GLY A 124 11.34 -12.07 3.91
N ASP A 125 11.80 -11.07 3.16
CA ASP A 125 10.93 -10.02 2.60
C ASP A 125 9.97 -10.62 1.55
N PRO A 126 8.64 -10.45 1.65
CA PRO A 126 7.69 -10.99 0.69
C PRO A 126 7.89 -10.45 -0.74
N HIS A 127 8.40 -9.24 -0.93
CA HIS A 127 8.42 -8.57 -2.23
C HIS A 127 9.71 -7.75 -2.47
N SER A 128 10.85 -8.29 -2.06
CA SER A 128 12.16 -7.65 -2.27
C SER A 128 12.58 -7.68 -3.74
N PRO A 129 12.97 -6.54 -4.34
CA PRO A 129 13.55 -6.51 -5.68
C PRO A 129 15.00 -7.02 -5.71
N TRP A 130 15.58 -7.39 -4.57
CA TRP A 130 16.95 -7.88 -4.43
C TRP A 130 17.02 -9.40 -4.18
N ALA A 131 15.88 -10.09 -4.21
CA ALA A 131 15.77 -11.52 -3.89
C ALA A 131 16.47 -12.47 -4.90
N TYR A 132 16.82 -11.99 -6.10
CA TYR A 132 17.34 -12.84 -7.20
C TYR A 132 18.83 -12.62 -7.51
N GLY A 133 19.58 -12.10 -6.54
CA GLY A 133 21.02 -11.90 -6.66
C GLY A 133 21.43 -10.65 -7.44
N PRO A 134 22.74 -10.40 -7.55
CA PRO A 134 23.28 -9.20 -8.19
C PRO A 134 23.20 -9.28 -9.73
N GLY A 135 23.46 -8.15 -10.38
CA GLY A 135 23.51 -8.03 -11.84
C GLY A 135 22.18 -7.67 -12.50
N VAL A 136 22.24 -7.33 -13.78
CA VAL A 136 21.08 -6.81 -14.54
C VAL A 136 19.93 -7.80 -14.59
N TRP A 137 20.22 -9.10 -14.75
CA TRP A 137 19.19 -10.14 -14.79
C TRP A 137 18.54 -10.38 -13.43
N GLY A 138 19.34 -10.44 -12.36
CA GLY A 138 18.84 -10.58 -10.99
C GLY A 138 17.94 -9.40 -10.61
N LEU A 139 18.39 -8.18 -10.89
CA LEU A 139 17.61 -6.96 -10.62
C LEU A 139 16.35 -6.87 -11.47
N THR A 140 16.39 -7.21 -12.76
CA THR A 140 15.19 -7.21 -13.63
C THR A 140 14.15 -8.22 -13.12
N LYS A 141 14.57 -9.44 -12.78
CA LYS A 141 13.69 -10.46 -12.22
C LYS A 141 13.13 -10.04 -10.86
N GLY A 142 13.96 -9.43 -10.02
CA GLY A 142 13.56 -8.89 -8.73
C GLY A 142 12.59 -7.72 -8.84
N LEU A 143 12.80 -6.77 -9.74
CA LEU A 143 11.85 -5.69 -10.01
C LEU A 143 10.49 -6.23 -10.45
N TYR A 144 10.47 -7.20 -11.36
CA TYR A 144 9.22 -7.87 -11.75
C TYR A 144 8.57 -8.58 -10.56
N HIS A 145 9.35 -9.28 -9.73
CA HIS A 145 8.85 -9.94 -8.53
C HIS A 145 8.26 -8.96 -7.53
N ALA A 146 8.98 -7.91 -7.16
CA ALA A 146 8.54 -6.87 -6.24
C ALA A 146 7.28 -6.13 -6.74
N HIS A 147 7.15 -5.97 -8.06
CA HIS A 147 6.00 -5.30 -8.66
C HIS A 147 4.77 -6.23 -8.73
N MET A 148 4.92 -7.48 -9.20
CA MET A 148 3.77 -8.38 -9.38
C MET A 148 4.08 -9.84 -9.04
N GLY A 149 5.29 -10.32 -9.30
CA GLY A 149 5.61 -11.74 -9.19
C GLY A 149 5.38 -12.33 -7.78
N TRP A 150 5.51 -11.51 -6.73
CA TRP A 150 5.27 -11.93 -5.34
C TRP A 150 3.82 -12.31 -5.05
N LEU A 151 2.85 -11.74 -5.78
CA LEU A 151 1.42 -12.06 -5.64
C LEU A 151 1.13 -13.54 -5.93
N PHE A 152 1.97 -14.18 -6.74
CA PHE A 152 1.87 -15.60 -7.09
C PHE A 152 2.60 -16.52 -6.12
N SER A 153 3.24 -15.98 -5.08
CA SER A 153 3.87 -16.78 -4.04
C SER A 153 2.85 -17.68 -3.36
N LYS A 154 3.28 -18.90 -3.02
CA LYS A 154 2.44 -19.86 -2.29
C LYS A 154 2.41 -19.53 -0.81
N ASP A 155 3.38 -18.79 -0.30
CA ASP A 155 3.55 -18.58 1.14
C ASP A 155 2.56 -17.56 1.69
N ARG A 156 1.96 -17.87 2.83
CA ARG A 156 1.06 -16.97 3.55
C ARG A 156 1.74 -16.45 4.81
N THR A 157 1.99 -15.14 4.84
CA THR A 157 2.52 -14.46 6.03
C THR A 157 1.63 -14.67 7.24
N SER A 158 2.25 -14.95 8.39
CA SER A 158 1.58 -15.23 9.65
C SER A 158 0.89 -13.99 10.22
N ARG A 159 -0.44 -13.95 10.10
CA ARG A 159 -1.27 -12.86 10.65
C ARG A 159 -1.19 -12.80 12.19
N SER A 160 -1.08 -13.95 12.87
CA SER A 160 -0.97 -14.00 14.33
C SER A 160 0.36 -13.46 14.84
N LYS A 161 1.44 -13.61 14.05
CA LYS A 161 2.76 -13.07 14.39
C LYS A 161 2.84 -11.58 14.10
N TYR A 162 2.38 -11.16 12.93
CA TYR A 162 2.61 -9.81 12.42
C TYR A 162 1.47 -8.82 12.69
N ALA A 163 0.23 -9.27 12.83
CA ALA A 163 -0.94 -8.43 13.10
C ALA A 163 -1.82 -8.89 14.29
N PRO A 164 -1.25 -9.31 15.44
CA PRO A 164 -2.04 -9.81 16.58
C PRO A 164 -2.96 -8.74 17.19
N ASP A 165 -2.56 -7.49 17.15
CA ASP A 165 -3.35 -6.33 17.56
C ASP A 165 -4.62 -6.18 16.72
N LEU A 166 -4.54 -6.32 15.39
CA LEU A 166 -5.71 -6.22 14.51
C LEU A 166 -6.64 -7.43 14.64
N LEU A 167 -6.11 -8.62 14.95
CA LEU A 167 -6.93 -9.80 15.23
C LEU A 167 -7.69 -9.69 16.57
N ARG A 168 -7.24 -8.84 17.49
CA ARG A 168 -7.94 -8.55 18.75
C ARG A 168 -9.00 -7.47 18.59
N ASP A 169 -8.85 -6.57 17.61
CA ASP A 169 -9.87 -5.57 17.30
C ASP A 169 -11.06 -6.23 16.59
N LYS A 170 -12.23 -6.20 17.24
CA LYS A 170 -13.44 -6.88 16.77
C LYS A 170 -13.92 -6.35 15.40
N ASP A 171 -13.83 -5.04 15.18
CA ASP A 171 -14.32 -4.42 13.94
C ASP A 171 -13.38 -4.76 12.77
N ILE A 172 -12.07 -4.62 13.00
CA ILE A 172 -11.06 -4.87 11.96
C ILE A 172 -11.00 -6.35 11.61
N ARG A 173 -11.11 -7.23 12.62
CA ARG A 173 -11.23 -8.67 12.39
C ARG A 173 -12.49 -9.00 11.57
N PHE A 174 -13.64 -8.40 11.91
CA PHE A 174 -14.89 -8.62 11.17
C PHE A 174 -14.76 -8.21 9.69
N LEU A 175 -14.23 -7.01 9.41
CA LEU A 175 -13.97 -6.53 8.05
C LEU A 175 -12.97 -7.41 7.27
N SER A 176 -12.14 -8.17 7.99
CA SER A 176 -11.14 -9.07 7.40
C SER A 176 -11.61 -10.51 7.23
N LEU A 177 -12.85 -10.84 7.61
CA LEU A 177 -13.44 -12.15 7.31
C LEU A 177 -13.67 -12.26 5.80
N ASP A 178 -13.29 -13.38 5.21
CA ASP A 178 -13.37 -13.61 3.75
C ASP A 178 -14.74 -13.24 3.13
N PRO A 179 -15.91 -13.61 3.68
CA PRO A 179 -17.20 -13.19 3.10
C PRO A 179 -17.45 -11.68 3.20
N VAL A 180 -17.00 -11.03 4.28
CA VAL A 180 -17.17 -9.58 4.46
C VAL A 180 -16.23 -8.83 3.52
N TYR A 181 -14.98 -9.27 3.42
CA TYR A 181 -14.02 -8.71 2.48
C TYR A 181 -14.48 -8.92 1.03
N ALA A 182 -15.10 -10.06 0.69
CA ALA A 182 -15.69 -10.27 -0.63
C ALA A 182 -16.79 -9.24 -0.94
N VAL A 183 -17.64 -8.88 0.03
CA VAL A 183 -18.64 -7.81 -0.15
C VAL A 183 -17.97 -6.45 -0.40
N ILE A 184 -16.89 -6.13 0.33
CA ILE A 184 -16.12 -4.91 0.10
C ILE A 184 -15.55 -4.89 -1.32
N VAL A 185 -14.95 -6.01 -1.76
CA VAL A 185 -14.42 -6.17 -3.13
C VAL A 185 -15.52 -6.02 -4.18
N LEU A 186 -16.70 -6.62 -3.97
CA LEU A 186 -17.82 -6.45 -4.89
C LEU A 186 -18.27 -4.98 -4.97
N SER A 187 -18.26 -4.26 -3.84
CA SER A 187 -18.61 -2.84 -3.82
C SER A 187 -17.68 -1.96 -4.68
N THR A 188 -16.41 -2.35 -4.83
CA THR A 188 -15.43 -1.68 -5.71
C THR A 188 -15.93 -1.55 -7.15
N PHE A 189 -16.74 -2.50 -7.60
CA PHE A 189 -17.29 -2.57 -8.95
C PHE A 189 -18.73 -2.09 -9.02
N LEU A 190 -19.56 -2.47 -8.04
CA LEU A 190 -20.98 -2.12 -8.02
C LEU A 190 -21.22 -0.62 -7.81
N VAL A 191 -20.38 0.05 -7.00
CA VAL A 191 -20.50 1.50 -6.75
C VAL A 191 -20.30 2.33 -8.02
N PRO A 192 -19.16 2.23 -8.75
CA PRO A 192 -19.00 3.00 -9.98
C PRO A 192 -20.03 2.60 -11.05
N MET A 193 -20.38 1.33 -11.17
CA MET A 193 -21.45 0.89 -12.09
C MET A 193 -22.79 1.56 -11.77
N GLY A 194 -23.19 1.58 -10.50
CA GLY A 194 -24.41 2.25 -10.06
C GLY A 194 -24.38 3.75 -10.28
N LEU A 195 -23.26 4.41 -9.98
CA LEU A 195 -23.08 5.85 -10.24
C LEU A 195 -23.17 6.16 -11.74
N GLY A 196 -22.52 5.37 -12.60
CA GLY A 196 -22.61 5.51 -14.05
C GLY A 196 -24.04 5.34 -14.56
N ALA A 197 -24.76 4.33 -14.05
CA ALA A 197 -26.16 4.10 -14.38
C ALA A 197 -27.04 5.30 -14.00
N LEU A 198 -26.90 5.80 -12.77
CA LEU A 198 -27.74 6.86 -12.21
C LEU A 198 -27.45 8.23 -12.83
N LEU A 199 -26.17 8.57 -13.05
CA LEU A 199 -25.79 9.88 -13.59
C LEU A 199 -26.10 10.02 -15.09
N THR A 200 -26.13 8.90 -15.82
CA THR A 200 -26.42 8.89 -17.26
C THR A 200 -27.81 8.39 -17.60
N PHE A 201 -28.55 7.87 -16.61
CA PHE A 201 -29.80 7.14 -16.81
C PHE A 201 -29.71 6.05 -17.88
N SER A 202 -28.58 5.32 -17.93
CA SER A 202 -28.34 4.36 -19.01
C SER A 202 -27.52 3.14 -18.57
N TRP A 203 -27.81 1.98 -19.19
CA TRP A 203 -26.98 0.78 -19.05
C TRP A 203 -25.60 0.94 -19.68
N HIS A 204 -25.50 1.74 -20.73
CA HIS A 204 -24.21 2.06 -21.35
C HIS A 204 -23.28 2.74 -20.34
N GLY A 205 -23.75 3.81 -19.67
CA GLY A 205 -22.97 4.50 -18.64
C GLY A 205 -22.67 3.63 -17.42
N ALA A 206 -23.54 2.67 -17.09
CA ALA A 206 -23.25 1.69 -16.05
C ALA A 206 -22.03 0.82 -16.42
N LEU A 207 -22.00 0.31 -17.65
CA LEU A 207 -20.93 -0.56 -18.14
C LEU A 207 -19.61 0.19 -18.37
N THR A 208 -19.65 1.43 -18.89
CA THR A 208 -18.44 2.24 -19.05
C THR A 208 -17.84 2.62 -17.69
N ALA A 209 -18.68 2.96 -16.70
CA ALA A 209 -18.20 3.29 -15.36
C ALA A 209 -17.68 2.06 -14.63
N LEU A 210 -18.32 0.90 -14.79
CA LEU A 210 -17.78 -0.38 -14.29
C LEU A 210 -16.38 -0.65 -14.85
N PHE A 211 -16.17 -0.42 -16.14
CA PHE A 211 -14.88 -0.65 -16.79
C PHE A 211 -13.83 0.38 -16.37
N TRP A 212 -14.08 1.67 -16.57
CA TRP A 212 -13.09 2.72 -16.32
C TRP A 212 -12.95 3.05 -14.83
N ALA A 213 -14.05 3.35 -14.15
CA ALA A 213 -14.02 3.74 -12.74
C ALA A 213 -14.05 2.54 -11.77
N GLY A 214 -14.32 1.31 -12.25
CA GLY A 214 -14.14 0.07 -11.50
C GLY A 214 -12.81 -0.62 -11.81
N LEU A 215 -12.74 -1.34 -12.93
CA LEU A 215 -11.59 -2.18 -13.30
C LEU A 215 -10.30 -1.38 -13.52
N MET A 216 -10.31 -0.35 -14.38
CA MET A 216 -9.09 0.43 -14.67
C MET A 216 -8.62 1.24 -13.47
N ARG A 217 -9.54 1.67 -12.61
CA ARG A 217 -9.21 2.35 -11.35
C ARG A 217 -8.43 1.46 -10.39
N VAL A 218 -8.87 0.20 -10.22
CA VAL A 218 -8.14 -0.79 -9.43
C VAL A 218 -6.77 -1.04 -10.05
N PHE A 219 -6.72 -1.31 -11.36
CA PHE A 219 -5.47 -1.53 -12.09
C PHE A 219 -4.45 -0.40 -11.89
N VAL A 220 -4.86 0.86 -12.09
CA VAL A 220 -3.97 2.02 -11.89
C VAL A 220 -3.52 2.11 -10.43
N GLY A 221 -4.42 1.97 -9.46
CA GLY A 221 -4.09 2.07 -8.03
C GLY A 221 -3.14 0.97 -7.54
N GLU A 222 -3.33 -0.25 -8.03
CA GLU A 222 -2.43 -1.37 -7.77
C GLU A 222 -1.05 -1.12 -8.36
N HIS A 223 -0.94 -0.76 -9.63
CA HIS A 223 0.36 -0.48 -10.25
C HIS A 223 1.11 0.68 -9.57
N VAL A 224 0.41 1.73 -9.15
CA VAL A 224 1.01 2.81 -8.35
C VAL A 224 1.54 2.28 -7.02
N THR A 225 0.79 1.41 -6.34
CA THR A 225 1.22 0.82 -5.06
C THR A 225 2.39 -0.14 -5.25
N PHE A 226 2.34 -0.99 -6.28
CA PHE A 226 3.39 -1.93 -6.63
C PHE A 226 4.68 -1.23 -7.04
N SER A 227 4.60 -0.02 -7.62
CA SER A 227 5.76 0.84 -7.87
C SER A 227 6.44 1.31 -6.58
N ILE A 228 5.75 1.37 -5.45
CA ILE A 228 6.40 1.65 -4.16
C ILE A 228 7.32 0.48 -3.78
N ASN A 229 6.83 -0.76 -3.88
CA ASN A 229 7.62 -1.95 -3.57
C ASN A 229 8.79 -2.15 -4.55
N SER A 230 8.59 -1.86 -5.84
CA SER A 230 9.62 -2.10 -6.86
C SER A 230 10.52 -0.89 -7.10
N ILE A 231 9.97 0.23 -7.57
CA ILE A 231 10.75 1.40 -7.99
C ILE A 231 11.40 2.07 -6.76
N CYS A 232 10.65 2.24 -5.67
CA CYS A 232 11.16 2.95 -4.49
C CYS A 232 12.15 2.13 -3.65
N HIS A 233 12.45 0.89 -3.99
CA HIS A 233 13.54 0.09 -3.38
C HIS A 233 14.79 -0.04 -4.27
N VAL A 234 14.77 0.61 -5.44
CA VAL A 234 15.87 0.52 -6.42
C VAL A 234 16.30 1.90 -6.91
N PHE A 235 15.35 2.76 -7.25
CA PHE A 235 15.60 4.04 -7.91
C PHE A 235 15.20 5.21 -7.01
N GLY A 236 15.94 6.31 -7.09
CA GLY A 236 15.62 7.56 -6.40
C GLY A 236 16.71 8.02 -5.45
N LYS A 237 16.35 8.94 -4.54
CA LYS A 237 17.31 9.57 -3.61
C LYS A 237 17.32 8.88 -2.26
N GLU A 238 18.50 8.78 -1.65
CA GLU A 238 18.68 8.35 -0.26
C GLU A 238 19.03 9.60 0.57
N ASP A 239 18.01 10.22 1.17
CA ASP A 239 18.12 11.45 1.95
C ASP A 239 18.33 11.18 3.46
N PHE A 240 18.00 9.96 3.89
CA PHE A 240 18.01 9.49 5.27
C PHE A 240 18.66 8.11 5.36
N LYS A 241 19.42 7.88 6.42
CA LYS A 241 20.05 6.60 6.73
C LYS A 241 18.97 5.56 7.07
N THR A 242 18.95 4.49 6.30
CA THR A 242 18.11 3.31 6.52
C THR A 242 18.99 2.05 6.54
N ARG A 243 18.43 0.93 7.01
CA ARG A 243 19.10 -0.39 6.98
C ARG A 243 18.81 -1.18 5.70
N ASP A 244 17.86 -0.69 4.91
CA ASP A 244 17.38 -1.24 3.66
C ASP A 244 17.72 -0.28 2.50
N LYS A 245 17.24 -0.60 1.30
CA LYS A 245 17.54 0.13 0.07
C LYS A 245 16.38 1.04 -0.36
N ALA A 246 15.48 1.42 0.56
CA ALA A 246 14.41 2.36 0.25
C ALA A 246 14.93 3.72 -0.27
N ARG A 247 14.19 4.32 -1.20
CA ARG A 247 14.54 5.52 -1.97
C ARG A 247 13.33 6.46 -2.12
N ASN A 248 13.60 7.75 -2.20
CA ASN A 248 12.61 8.78 -2.49
C ASN A 248 12.45 8.98 -4.01
N VAL A 249 11.22 8.86 -4.52
CA VAL A 249 10.86 9.04 -5.94
C VAL A 249 9.80 10.13 -6.08
N TRP A 250 10.22 11.34 -6.47
CA TRP A 250 9.37 12.53 -6.39
C TRP A 250 8.16 12.51 -7.34
N TRP A 251 8.31 11.98 -8.57
CA TRP A 251 7.24 12.00 -9.58
C TRP A 251 6.11 11.01 -9.26
N LEU A 252 6.37 10.03 -8.39
CA LEU A 252 5.34 9.14 -7.85
C LEU A 252 4.57 9.76 -6.67
N ALA A 253 4.98 10.91 -6.13
CA ALA A 253 4.41 11.44 -4.88
C ALA A 253 2.94 11.83 -5.01
N ILE A 254 2.52 12.33 -6.17
CA ILE A 254 1.11 12.68 -6.43
C ILE A 254 0.25 11.42 -6.60
N PRO A 255 0.54 10.51 -7.57
CA PRO A 255 -0.31 9.34 -7.77
C PRO A 255 -0.33 8.41 -6.56
N SER A 256 0.77 8.32 -5.80
CA SER A 256 0.85 7.53 -4.56
C SER A 256 0.42 8.28 -3.31
N PHE A 257 -0.02 9.54 -3.40
CA PHE A 257 -0.47 10.31 -2.23
C PHE A 257 0.61 10.51 -1.15
N GLY A 258 1.88 10.47 -1.53
CA GLY A 258 3.05 10.72 -0.68
C GLY A 258 3.81 9.48 -0.24
N GLU A 259 3.44 8.28 -0.68
CA GLU A 259 4.10 7.04 -0.25
C GLU A 259 5.48 6.84 -0.89
N SER A 260 5.73 7.48 -2.03
CA SER A 260 7.02 7.42 -2.70
C SER A 260 8.14 8.22 -2.02
N TRP A 261 7.85 8.89 -0.90
CA TRP A 261 8.88 9.37 0.03
C TRP A 261 9.38 8.21 0.93
N HIS A 262 9.73 7.11 0.26
CA HIS A 262 9.86 5.80 0.86
C HIS A 262 11.14 5.66 1.69
N ASN A 263 12.21 6.35 1.32
CA ASN A 263 13.43 6.37 2.12
C ASN A 263 13.18 7.03 3.49
N LEU A 264 12.41 8.13 3.55
CA LEU A 264 12.05 8.66 4.87
C LEU A 264 11.15 7.67 5.61
N HIS A 265 10.14 7.15 4.92
CA HIS A 265 9.21 6.21 5.53
C HIS A 265 9.94 5.05 6.24
N HIS A 266 10.92 4.43 5.58
CA HIS A 266 11.76 3.39 6.19
C HIS A 266 12.69 3.91 7.29
N ALA A 267 13.11 5.17 7.22
CA ALA A 267 13.89 5.81 8.26
C ALA A 267 13.07 6.17 9.50
N ASP A 268 11.78 6.47 9.39
CA ASP A 268 10.88 6.69 10.54
C ASP A 268 9.47 6.19 10.27
N PRO A 269 9.22 4.86 10.39
CA PRO A 269 7.97 4.26 9.93
C PRO A 269 6.73 4.78 10.66
N THR A 270 6.89 5.19 11.92
CA THR A 270 5.78 5.70 12.73
C THR A 270 5.43 7.16 12.46
N CYS A 271 6.22 7.87 11.65
CA CYS A 271 5.93 9.27 11.31
C CYS A 271 4.71 9.35 10.40
N ALA A 272 3.72 10.17 10.77
CA ALA A 272 2.50 10.36 9.99
C ALA A 272 2.73 11.11 8.66
N ARG A 273 3.91 11.71 8.47
CA ARG A 273 4.31 12.44 7.25
C ARG A 273 5.59 11.82 6.68
N HIS A 274 5.51 11.33 5.45
CA HIS A 274 6.65 10.77 4.73
C HIS A 274 7.40 11.85 3.93
N GLY A 275 6.71 12.88 3.42
CA GLY A 275 7.36 13.98 2.69
C GLY A 275 7.82 15.12 3.59
N VAL A 276 8.91 14.99 4.34
CA VAL A 276 9.32 16.00 5.36
C VAL A 276 10.24 17.11 4.86
N LEU A 277 10.78 16.98 3.65
CA LEU A 277 11.68 17.98 3.09
C LEU A 277 10.92 19.07 2.35
N LYS A 278 11.56 20.24 2.23
CA LYS A 278 10.99 21.36 1.48
C LYS A 278 10.65 20.92 0.05
N GLY A 279 9.43 21.20 -0.38
CA GLY A 279 8.93 20.84 -1.71
C GLY A 279 8.39 19.41 -1.83
N GLN A 280 8.49 18.56 -0.80
CA GLN A 280 7.90 17.22 -0.83
C GLN A 280 6.38 17.28 -0.58
N ILE A 281 5.62 16.97 -1.63
CA ILE A 281 4.16 16.90 -1.59
C ILE A 281 3.73 15.59 -0.94
N ASP A 282 2.96 15.66 0.13
CA ASP A 282 2.41 14.50 0.85
C ASP A 282 0.93 14.75 1.12
N ILE A 283 0.08 14.22 0.23
CA ILE A 283 -1.38 14.42 0.25
C ILE A 283 -1.97 13.73 1.48
N SER A 284 -1.51 12.52 1.79
CA SER A 284 -1.97 11.75 2.95
C SER A 284 -1.68 12.47 4.26
N ALA A 285 -0.50 13.07 4.42
CA ALA A 285 -0.18 13.89 5.58
C ALA A 285 -1.10 15.11 5.70
N ARG A 286 -1.43 15.76 4.58
CA ARG A 286 -2.37 16.90 4.58
C ARG A 286 -3.78 16.47 5.03
N VAL A 287 -4.24 15.31 4.58
CA VAL A 287 -5.54 14.74 4.99
C VAL A 287 -5.54 14.38 6.48
N ILE A 288 -4.48 13.74 6.99
CA ILE A 288 -4.32 13.44 8.42
C ILE A 288 -4.37 14.73 9.25
N TRP A 289 -3.67 15.78 8.81
CA TRP A 289 -3.72 17.09 9.47
C TRP A 289 -5.12 17.69 9.50
N LEU A 290 -5.90 17.57 8.41
CA LEU A 290 -7.29 18.01 8.39
C LEU A 290 -8.15 17.21 9.38
N PHE A 291 -7.99 15.88 9.40
CA PHE A 291 -8.69 15.02 10.37
C PHE A 291 -8.33 15.38 11.81
N GLU A 292 -7.08 15.79 12.07
CA GLU A 292 -6.64 16.22 13.40
C GLU A 292 -7.32 17.53 13.80
N LYS A 293 -7.39 18.50 12.87
CA LYS A 293 -8.12 19.77 13.09
C LYS A 293 -9.61 19.58 13.34
N LEU A 294 -10.20 18.56 12.72
CA LEU A 294 -11.61 18.18 12.95
C LEU A 294 -11.80 17.32 14.22
N GLY A 295 -10.73 16.98 14.94
CA GLY A 295 -10.78 16.12 16.12
C GLY A 295 -11.21 14.69 15.82
N TRP A 296 -10.95 14.21 14.60
CA TRP A 296 -11.24 12.83 14.18
C TRP A 296 -10.05 11.90 14.42
N VAL A 297 -8.84 12.47 14.44
CA VAL A 297 -7.61 11.80 14.85
C VAL A 297 -6.92 12.60 15.96
N TRP A 298 -6.10 11.92 16.75
CA TRP A 298 -5.31 12.49 17.85
C TRP A 298 -4.02 11.68 18.03
N ASP A 299 -3.13 12.14 18.92
CA ASP A 299 -1.79 11.57 19.13
C ASP A 299 -1.01 11.37 17.82
N VAL A 300 -1.09 12.36 16.92
CA VAL A 300 -0.44 12.29 15.61
C VAL A 300 1.06 12.46 15.79
N ARG A 301 1.82 11.50 15.26
CA ARG A 301 3.28 11.49 15.26
C ARG A 301 3.81 12.34 14.11
N TRP A 302 3.82 13.64 14.31
CA TRP A 302 4.42 14.57 13.36
C TRP A 302 5.96 14.48 13.35
N PRO A 303 6.61 14.89 12.26
CA PRO A 303 8.06 14.87 12.14
C PRO A 303 8.78 15.58 13.30
N ASP A 304 9.76 14.89 13.87
CA ASP A 304 10.68 15.45 14.86
C ASP A 304 11.97 15.90 14.17
N HIS A 305 12.26 17.20 14.22
CA HIS A 305 13.40 17.79 13.51
C HIS A 305 14.76 17.26 13.98
N GLU A 306 14.94 17.02 15.28
CA GLU A 306 16.20 16.53 15.83
C GLU A 306 16.43 15.07 15.43
N ARG A 307 15.39 14.25 15.57
CA ARG A 307 15.43 12.84 15.14
C ARG A 307 15.71 12.73 13.65
N LEU A 308 15.07 13.56 12.82
CA LEU A 308 15.31 13.57 11.38
C LEU A 308 16.72 14.06 11.03
N ALA A 309 17.21 15.11 11.69
CA ALA A 309 18.56 15.62 11.49
C ALA A 309 19.63 14.55 11.77
N SER A 310 19.46 13.79 12.87
CA SER A 310 20.38 12.70 13.23
C SER A 310 20.45 11.58 12.18
N ARG A 311 19.37 11.39 11.40
CA ARG A 311 19.26 10.38 10.35
C ARG A 311 19.61 10.89 8.98
N ARG A 312 19.90 12.19 8.79
CA ARG A 312 20.26 12.73 7.48
C ARG A 312 21.52 12.07 6.94
N VAL A 313 21.49 11.72 5.66
CA VAL A 313 22.72 11.46 4.91
C VAL A 313 23.35 12.83 4.62
N PRO A 314 24.65 13.02 4.89
CA PRO A 314 25.34 14.26 4.50
C PRO A 314 25.15 14.47 3.00
N SER A 315 24.71 15.66 2.60
CA SER A 315 24.71 16.02 1.19
C SER A 315 26.14 15.85 0.67
N ARG A 316 26.33 14.99 -0.35
CA ARG A 316 27.54 15.07 -1.17
C ARG A 316 27.53 16.47 -1.77
N ARG A 317 28.27 17.40 -1.15
CA ARG A 317 28.67 18.63 -1.84
C ARG A 317 29.37 18.16 -3.11
N ALA A 318 29.02 18.78 -4.23
CA ALA A 318 29.78 18.64 -5.46
C ALA A 318 31.18 19.21 -5.20
N THR A 319 32.07 18.36 -4.71
CA THR A 319 33.52 18.58 -4.71
C THR A 319 34.07 17.64 -5.77
N ASP A 320 33.91 18.01 -7.03
CA ASP A 320 34.67 17.47 -8.17
C ASP A 320 34.50 18.39 -9.41
N THR A 321 34.69 19.70 -9.19
CA THR A 321 35.05 20.62 -10.27
C THR A 321 36.33 21.31 -9.83
N GLY A 322 37.46 20.63 -10.02
CA GLY A 322 38.75 21.20 -9.64
C GLY A 322 39.91 20.22 -9.65
N ALA A 323 40.16 19.53 -10.75
CA ALA A 323 41.49 19.14 -11.21
C ALA A 323 41.33 18.30 -12.48
N HIS A 324 41.59 18.90 -13.64
CA HIS A 324 42.49 18.38 -14.66
C HIS A 324 42.60 19.50 -15.71
N VAL A 325 43.68 20.26 -15.54
CA VAL A 325 44.36 21.01 -16.61
C VAL A 325 44.91 19.99 -17.60
#